data_AF-A0A1Z8NKD3-F1
#
_entry.id   AF-A0A1Z8NKD3-F1
#
_cell.length_a   1.000
_cell.length_b   1.000
_cell.length_c   1.000
_cell.angle_alpha   90.00
_cell.angle_beta   90.00
_cell.angle_gamma   90.00
#
_symmetry.space_group_name_H-M   'P 1'
#
loop_
_entity.id
_entity.type
_entity.pdbx_description
1 polymer ?
#
loop_
_entity_poly.entity_id
_entity_poly.type
_entity_poly.pdbx_seq_one_letter_code
_entity_poly.pdbx_strand_id
1 'polypeptide(L)'
;MASKFFHVHHEFRAGKAQKWWETAQAAMAPGGGWDDAVAKNLEAGFFNHCFCPIAPEGPAYCIWEVREGISAEEFQEFIDGPNGVNFGLGAWMNICREINVELAGNPPYPRKF
;
A
#
# COMPACT_ATOMS: atom_id res chain seq x y z
N MET A 1 -5.54 -2.32 21.30
CA MET A 1 -4.18 -2.05 20.81
C MET A 1 -4.28 -1.02 19.71
N ALA A 2 -3.35 -0.07 19.62
CA ALA A 2 -3.41 0.92 18.54
C ALA A 2 -3.22 0.25 17.16
N SER A 3 -3.56 0.95 16.07
CA SER A 3 -3.26 0.49 14.69
C SER A 3 -1.79 0.13 14.49
N LYS A 4 -1.52 -0.67 13.48
CA LYS A 4 -0.16 -1.08 13.09
C LYS A 4 0.31 -0.29 11.90
N PHE A 5 1.62 -0.08 11.79
CA PHE A 5 2.23 0.53 10.62
C PHE A 5 3.13 -0.47 9.92
N PHE A 6 3.13 -0.45 8.59
CA PHE A 6 3.96 -1.31 7.78
C PHE A 6 4.77 -0.48 6.80
N HIS A 7 6.06 -0.81 6.70
CA HIS A 7 6.89 -0.43 5.58
C HIS A 7 6.75 -1.51 4.51
N VAL A 8 6.30 -1.11 3.32
CA VAL A 8 6.15 -2.03 2.19
C VAL A 8 7.20 -1.69 1.13
N HIS A 9 8.04 -2.67 0.82
CA HIS A 9 8.98 -2.58 -0.27
C HIS A 9 8.36 -3.27 -1.49
N HIS A 10 8.20 -2.50 -2.56
CA HIS A 10 7.63 -2.94 -3.82
C HIS A 10 8.73 -3.07 -4.87
N GLU A 11 8.83 -4.25 -5.48
CA GLU A 11 9.67 -4.50 -6.65
C GLU A 11 8.80 -4.85 -7.85
N PHE A 12 9.02 -4.18 -8.99
CA PHE A 12 8.30 -4.53 -10.20
C PHE A 12 8.76 -5.89 -10.70
N ARG A 13 7.80 -6.72 -11.12
CA ARG A 13 8.11 -7.87 -11.96
C ARG A 13 8.56 -7.39 -13.33
N ALA A 14 9.51 -8.11 -13.93
CA ALA A 14 10.09 -7.75 -15.23
C ALA A 14 9.01 -7.46 -16.28
N GLY A 15 9.12 -6.30 -16.94
CA GLY A 15 8.21 -5.87 -18.00
C GLY A 15 6.81 -5.44 -17.56
N LYS A 16 6.53 -5.32 -16.25
CA LYS A 16 5.20 -4.93 -15.75
C LYS A 16 5.06 -3.44 -15.41
N ALA A 17 6.17 -2.73 -15.21
CA ALA A 17 6.19 -1.35 -14.73
C ALA A 17 5.31 -0.41 -15.56
N GLN A 18 5.51 -0.37 -16.89
CA GLN A 18 4.77 0.53 -17.77
C GLN A 18 3.25 0.35 -17.64
N LYS A 19 2.77 -0.89 -17.74
CA LYS A 19 1.33 -1.17 -17.67
C LYS A 19 0.74 -0.77 -16.33
N TRP A 20 1.50 -0.97 -15.25
CA TRP A 20 1.07 -0.57 -13.92
C TRP A 20 0.96 0.95 -13.79
N TRP A 21 1.94 1.71 -14.29
CA TRP A 21 1.90 3.17 -14.28
C TRP A 21 0.72 3.73 -15.07
N GLU A 22 0.44 3.18 -16.25
CA GLU A 22 -0.74 3.55 -17.05
C GLU A 22 -2.04 3.30 -16.28
N THR A 23 -2.17 2.16 -15.60
CA THR A 23 -3.34 1.84 -14.79
C THR A 23 -3.47 2.76 -13.57
N ALA A 24 -2.37 3.04 -12.87
CA ALA A 24 -2.37 3.95 -11.73
C ALA A 24 -2.78 5.38 -12.14
N GLN A 25 -2.23 5.87 -13.25
CA GLN A 25 -2.57 7.19 -13.81
C GLN A 25 -4.04 7.27 -14.22
N ALA A 26 -4.57 6.21 -14.85
CA ALA A 26 -5.98 6.15 -15.20
C ALA A 26 -6.90 6.16 -13.97
N ALA A 27 -6.53 5.44 -12.90
CA ALA A 27 -7.30 5.42 -11.65
C ALA A 27 -7.32 6.79 -10.96
N MET A 28 -6.19 7.50 -10.96
CA MET A 28 -6.04 8.83 -10.34
C MET A 28 -6.61 9.98 -11.17
N ALA A 29 -6.98 9.75 -12.43
CA ALA A 29 -7.65 10.75 -13.24
C ALA A 29 -9.05 11.07 -12.67
N PRO A 30 -9.62 12.27 -12.95
CA PRO A 30 -10.98 12.61 -12.51
C PRO A 30 -12.01 11.55 -12.95
N GLY A 31 -12.72 10.96 -11.98
CA GLY A 31 -13.67 9.87 -12.23
C GLY A 31 -13.04 8.48 -12.43
N GLY A 32 -11.73 8.34 -12.27
CA GLY A 32 -10.98 7.08 -12.40
C GLY A 32 -11.14 6.11 -11.23
N GLY A 33 -11.82 6.52 -10.16
CA GLY A 33 -12.17 5.66 -9.02
C GLY A 33 -11.11 5.54 -7.93
N TRP A 34 -10.01 6.31 -7.99
CA TRP A 34 -8.99 6.31 -6.93
C TRP A 34 -9.55 6.68 -5.56
N ASP A 35 -10.32 7.76 -5.47
CA ASP A 35 -10.86 8.23 -4.19
C ASP A 35 -11.82 7.20 -3.57
N ASP A 36 -12.65 6.55 -4.40
CA ASP A 36 -13.53 5.46 -3.97
C ASP A 36 -12.73 4.25 -3.47
N ALA A 37 -11.63 3.92 -4.13
CA ALA A 37 -10.74 2.84 -3.71
C ALA A 37 -10.07 3.17 -2.36
N VAL A 38 -9.60 4.41 -2.18
CA VAL A 38 -9.04 4.89 -0.90
C VAL A 38 -10.09 4.82 0.21
N ALA A 39 -11.32 5.26 -0.04
CA ALA A 39 -12.41 5.19 0.92
C ALA A 39 -12.76 3.75 1.32
N LYS A 40 -12.90 2.85 0.34
CA LYS A 40 -13.15 1.42 0.58
C LYS A 40 -12.02 0.76 1.37
N ASN A 41 -10.78 1.07 1.03
CA ASN A 41 -9.62 0.55 1.75
C ASN A 41 -9.63 1.04 3.21
N LEU A 42 -9.92 2.32 3.44
CA LEU A 42 -10.03 2.88 4.79
C LEU A 42 -11.14 2.20 5.61
N GLU A 43 -12.31 1.98 5.01
CA GLU A 43 -13.42 1.26 5.64
C GLU A 43 -13.04 -0.18 5.99
N ALA A 44 -12.30 -0.86 5.10
CA ALA A 44 -11.77 -2.20 5.31
C ALA A 44 -10.59 -2.27 6.31
N GLY A 45 -10.06 -1.13 6.76
CA GLY A 45 -9.01 -1.07 7.77
C GLY A 45 -7.59 -0.92 7.21
N PHE A 46 -7.44 -0.47 5.96
CA PHE A 46 -6.15 -0.25 5.31
C PHE A 46 -6.03 1.20 4.83
N PHE A 47 -4.94 1.88 5.17
CA PHE A 47 -4.71 3.25 4.71
C PHE A 47 -3.27 3.44 4.26
N ASN A 48 -3.07 3.90 3.03
CA ASN A 48 -1.75 4.27 2.53
C ASN A 48 -1.46 5.72 2.92
N HIS A 49 -0.41 5.94 3.71
CA HIS A 49 0.02 7.29 4.08
C HIS A 49 0.89 7.93 3.01
N CYS A 50 1.74 7.12 2.36
CA CYS A 50 2.61 7.61 1.30
C CYS A 50 2.98 6.50 0.32
N PHE A 51 3.23 6.94 -0.91
CA PHE A 51 3.85 6.17 -1.97
C PHE A 51 5.10 6.92 -2.44
N CYS A 52 6.26 6.27 -2.29
CA CYS A 52 7.58 6.84 -2.53
C CYS A 52 8.31 6.03 -3.61
N PRO A 53 8.03 6.25 -4.91
CA PRO A 53 8.75 5.61 -6.01
C PRO A 53 10.17 6.17 -6.14
N ILE A 54 11.16 5.31 -6.36
CA ILE A 54 12.56 5.70 -6.55
C ILE A 54 12.91 5.89 -8.04
N ALA A 55 12.39 5.01 -8.89
CA ALA A 55 12.58 5.04 -10.35
C ALA A 55 11.37 4.41 -11.07
N PRO A 56 11.20 4.60 -12.40
CA PRO A 56 10.07 4.05 -13.14
C PRO A 56 9.95 2.52 -13.06
N GLU A 57 11.07 1.80 -13.02
CA GLU A 57 11.13 0.34 -12.88
C GLU A 57 11.32 -0.13 -11.42
N GLY A 58 11.24 0.79 -10.46
CA GLY A 58 11.32 0.50 -9.04
C GLY A 58 12.74 0.61 -8.45
N PRO A 59 12.88 0.35 -7.14
CA PRO A 59 11.79 0.00 -6.22
C PRO A 59 10.87 1.19 -5.92
N ALA A 60 9.74 0.88 -5.29
CA ALA A 60 8.93 1.87 -4.60
C ALA A 60 8.71 1.46 -3.15
N TYR A 61 8.48 2.43 -2.28
CA TYR A 61 8.25 2.19 -0.86
C TYR A 61 6.94 2.83 -0.42
N CYS A 62 6.15 2.12 0.37
CA CYS A 62 4.98 2.68 1.02
C CYS A 62 5.09 2.62 2.53
N ILE A 63 4.41 3.54 3.19
CA ILE A 63 4.00 3.40 4.58
C ILE A 63 2.49 3.20 4.61
N TRP A 64 2.06 2.07 5.15
CA TRP A 64 0.66 1.72 5.35
C TRP A 64 0.33 1.70 6.83
N GLU A 65 -0.89 2.10 7.16
CA GLU A 65 -1.51 1.90 8.45
C GLU A 65 -2.61 0.86 8.32
N VAL A 66 -2.66 -0.05 9.29
CA VAL A 66 -3.55 -1.19 9.32
C VAL A 66 -4.31 -1.16 10.65
N ARG A 67 -5.64 -1.26 10.59
CA ARG A 67 -6.51 -1.23 11.78
C ARG A 67 -6.12 -2.35 12.75
N GLU A 68 -6.36 -2.11 14.04
CA GLU A 68 -6.25 -3.15 15.06
C GLU A 68 -7.03 -4.42 14.66
N GLY A 69 -6.44 -5.58 14.95
CA GLY A 69 -7.08 -6.88 14.78
C GLY A 69 -6.74 -7.56 13.45
N ILE A 70 -6.20 -6.82 12.48
CA ILE A 70 -5.72 -7.38 11.20
C ILE A 70 -4.28 -7.89 11.38
N SER A 71 -4.05 -9.13 10.99
CA SER A 71 -2.74 -9.79 11.02
C SER A 71 -1.81 -9.30 9.90
N ALA A 72 -0.51 -9.61 10.03
CA ALA A 72 0.46 -9.26 8.99
C ALA A 72 0.22 -10.06 7.70
N GLU A 73 -0.27 -11.29 7.83
CA GLU A 73 -0.64 -12.18 6.75
C GLU A 73 -1.84 -11.63 5.97
N GLU A 74 -2.91 -11.23 6.66
CA GLU A 74 -4.09 -10.60 6.03
C GLU A 74 -3.70 -9.29 5.32
N PHE A 75 -2.81 -8.50 5.90
CA PHE A 75 -2.31 -7.29 5.25
C PHE A 75 -1.47 -7.61 3.99
N GLN A 76 -0.61 -8.62 4.06
CA GLN A 76 0.18 -9.08 2.91
C GLN A 76 -0.75 -9.56 1.77
N GLU A 77 -1.78 -10.35 2.09
CA GLU A 77 -2.79 -10.80 1.13
C GLU A 77 -3.54 -9.62 0.48
N PHE A 78 -3.92 -8.60 1.27
CA PHE A 78 -4.54 -7.39 0.75
C PHE A 78 -3.62 -6.64 -0.23
N ILE A 79 -2.36 -6.42 0.15
CA ILE A 79 -1.37 -5.69 -0.66
C ILE A 79 -1.06 -6.41 -1.98
N ASP A 80 -0.96 -7.74 -1.95
CA ASP A 80 -0.72 -8.56 -3.14
C ASP A 80 -1.98 -8.69 -4.02
N GLY A 81 -3.15 -8.53 -3.43
CA GLY A 81 -4.46 -8.67 -4.06
C GLY A 81 -4.89 -7.51 -4.97
N PRO A 82 -6.08 -7.62 -5.59
CA PRO A 82 -6.57 -6.65 -6.56
C PRO A 82 -6.98 -5.30 -5.97
N ASN A 83 -7.31 -5.27 -4.68
CA ASN A 83 -7.73 -4.07 -3.97
C ASN A 83 -6.55 -3.29 -3.35
N GLY A 84 -5.37 -3.91 -3.28
CA GLY A 84 -4.13 -3.28 -2.87
C GLY A 84 -3.44 -2.54 -4.01
N VAL A 85 -2.14 -2.28 -3.86
CA VAL A 85 -1.33 -1.54 -4.84
C VAL A 85 -1.16 -2.26 -6.19
N ASN A 86 -1.55 -3.52 -6.29
CA ASN A 86 -1.32 -4.34 -7.47
C ASN A 86 -2.33 -4.10 -8.61
N PHE A 87 -3.49 -3.50 -8.30
CA PHE A 87 -4.64 -3.33 -9.23
C PHE A 87 -5.05 -4.62 -9.96
N GLY A 88 -4.78 -5.79 -9.38
CA GLY A 88 -5.06 -7.09 -9.99
C GLY A 88 -4.13 -7.46 -11.15
N LEU A 89 -3.09 -6.66 -11.42
CA LEU A 89 -2.17 -6.86 -12.54
C LEU A 89 -1.05 -7.86 -12.24
N GLY A 90 -0.84 -8.19 -10.96
CA GLY A 90 0.31 -8.97 -10.53
C GLY A 90 1.63 -8.30 -10.92
N ALA A 91 1.69 -6.96 -10.92
CA ALA A 91 2.83 -6.17 -11.35
C ALA A 91 3.96 -6.13 -10.31
N TRP A 92 3.61 -6.25 -9.02
CA TRP A 92 4.58 -6.14 -7.93
C TRP A 92 4.91 -7.47 -7.26
N MET A 93 6.08 -7.50 -6.64
CA MET A 93 6.44 -8.35 -5.51
C MET A 93 6.52 -7.44 -4.28
N ASN A 94 5.68 -7.69 -3.29
CA ASN A 94 5.58 -6.83 -2.11
C ASN A 94 6.16 -7.53 -0.89
N ILE A 95 6.98 -6.81 -0.13
CA ILE A 95 7.51 -7.29 1.14
C ILE A 95 7.00 -6.35 2.24
N CYS A 96 5.99 -6.79 2.99
CA CYS A 96 5.45 -6.03 4.11
C CYS A 96 6.27 -6.30 5.38
N ARG A 97 6.71 -5.22 6.05
CA ARG A 97 7.42 -5.30 7.33
C ARG A 97 6.73 -4.42 8.35
N GLU A 98 6.23 -5.01 9.43
CA GLU A 98 5.64 -4.25 10.53
C GLU A 98 6.71 -3.33 11.14
N ILE A 99 6.36 -2.06 11.32
CA ILE A 99 7.21 -1.06 11.97
C ILE A 99 7.03 -1.23 13.46
N ASN A 100 8.14 -1.47 14.18
CA ASN A 100 8.12 -1.50 15.63
C ASN A 100 7.99 -0.06 16.17
N VAL A 101 6.74 0.35 16.43
CA VAL A 101 6.41 1.70 16.91
C VAL A 101 6.96 1.95 18.32
N GLU A 102 7.07 0.92 19.16
CA GLU A 102 7.65 1.06 20.51
C GLU A 102 9.12 1.46 20.42
N LEU A 103 9.88 0.82 19.52
CA LEU A 103 11.28 1.17 19.28
C LEU A 103 11.44 2.54 18.61
N ALA A 104 10.50 2.92 17.72
CA ALA A 104 10.51 4.22 17.07
C ALA A 104 10.09 5.38 18.02
N GLY A 105 9.44 5.06 19.14
CA GLY A 105 8.87 6.00 20.11
C GLY A 105 7.59 6.70 19.65
N ASN A 106 7.39 6.87 18.34
CA ASN A 106 6.18 7.45 17.74
C ASN A 106 5.86 6.75 16.39
N PRO A 107 4.59 6.74 15.96
CA PRO A 107 4.25 6.28 14.62
C PRO A 107 4.84 7.23 13.55
N PRO A 108 5.15 6.72 12.34
CA PRO A 108 5.73 7.55 11.27
C PRO A 108 4.76 8.62 10.74
N TYR A 109 3.45 8.43 10.93
CA TYR A 109 2.39 9.37 10.58
C TYR A 109 1.33 9.46 11.68
N PRO A 110 0.54 10.55 11.75
CA PRO A 110 -0.66 10.60 12.58
C PRO A 110 -1.63 9.47 12.20
N ARG A 111 -2.15 8.77 13.21
CA ARG A 111 -3.06 7.63 13.02
C ARG A 111 -4.37 8.05 12.36
N LYS A 112 -4.87 7.19 11.48
CA LYS A 112 -6.24 7.26 10.94
C LYS A 112 -7.23 6.39 11.70
N PHE A 113 -6.75 5.31 12.33
CA PHE A 113 -7.57 4.40 13.13
C PHE A 113 -7.32 4.57 14.63
#